data_AF-A0A5B7BIB5-F1
#
_entry.id   AF-A0A5B7BIB5-F1
#
_cell.length_a   1.000
_cell.length_b   1.000
_cell.length_c   1.000
_cell.angle_alpha   90.00
_cell.angle_beta   90.00
_cell.angle_gamma   90.00
#
_symmetry.space_group_name_H-M   'P 1'
#
loop_
_entity.id
_entity.type
_entity.pdbx_description
1 polymer ?
#
loop_
_entity_poly.entity_id
_entity_poly.type
_entity_poly.pdbx_seq_one_letter_code
_entity_poly.pdbx_strand_id
1 'polypeptide(L)'
;LSLNQLQIHLRNNLEGRKFLLVLDNVWNEDNDEWVKLKNLLTCCARGSKILVTTRSEKVASIMGTVKAYHLKVLQEDDCWSLFKKCAFKEGEENKHPKLIEIGKEIVGKCCGVPLAAKTLGG
;
A
#
# COMPACT_ATOMS: atom_id res chain seq x y z
N LEU A 1 -18.69 -22.96 6.29
CA LEU A 1 -19.69 -21.92 6.63
C LEU A 1 -20.28 -21.40 5.33
N SER A 2 -21.59 -21.20 5.24
CA SER A 2 -22.19 -20.48 4.12
C SER A 2 -21.81 -18.99 4.15
N LEU A 3 -21.98 -18.28 3.04
CA LEU A 3 -21.70 -16.83 2.99
C LEU A 3 -22.48 -16.06 4.06
N ASN A 4 -23.75 -16.41 4.26
CA ASN A 4 -24.58 -15.79 5.30
C ASN A 4 -24.04 -16.05 6.71
N GLN A 5 -23.58 -17.27 6.98
CA GLN A 5 -22.96 -17.61 8.27
C GLN A 5 -21.66 -16.83 8.50
N LEU A 6 -20.84 -16.65 7.47
CA LEU A 6 -19.62 -15.84 7.54
C LEU A 6 -19.94 -14.37 7.82
N GLN A 7 -20.96 -13.81 7.16
CA GLN A 7 -21.38 -12.43 7.38
C GLN A 7 -21.90 -12.20 8.80
N ILE A 8 -22.71 -13.12 9.33
CA ILE A 8 -23.19 -13.07 10.72
C ILE A 8 -22.00 -13.16 11.68
N HIS A 9 -21.10 -14.10 11.45
CA HIS A 9 -19.92 -14.26 12.28
C HIS A 9 -19.05 -12.99 12.27
N LEU A 10 -18.83 -12.39 11.10
CA LEU A 10 -18.10 -11.13 10.98
C LEU A 10 -18.78 -10.01 11.76
N ARG A 11 -20.10 -9.80 11.58
CA ARG A 11 -20.85 -8.76 12.30
C ARG A 11 -20.72 -8.92 13.81
N ASN A 12 -20.94 -10.11 14.34
CA ASN A 12 -20.84 -10.37 15.78
C ASN A 12 -19.44 -10.08 16.35
N ASN A 13 -18.40 -10.23 15.54
CA ASN A 13 -17.02 -9.91 15.95
C ASN A 13 -16.70 -8.40 15.87
N LEU A 14 -17.39 -7.65 15.01
CA LEU A 14 -17.14 -6.22 14.77
C LEU A 14 -18.10 -5.30 15.53
N GLU A 15 -19.29 -5.80 15.89
CA GLU A 15 -20.35 -5.02 16.51
C GLU A 15 -19.87 -4.34 17.79
N GLY A 16 -20.08 -3.03 17.88
CA GLY A 16 -19.67 -2.23 19.04
C GLY A 16 -18.15 -2.12 19.24
N ARG A 17 -17.32 -2.65 18.34
CA ARG A 17 -15.84 -2.58 18.43
C ARG A 17 -15.26 -1.53 17.50
N LYS A 18 -14.19 -0.90 17.98
CA LYS A 18 -13.38 0.03 17.20
C LYS A 18 -12.22 -0.72 16.55
N PHE A 19 -12.03 -0.58 15.25
CA PHE A 19 -10.94 -1.25 14.52
C PHE A 19 -10.40 -0.42 13.35
N LEU A 20 -9.25 -0.88 12.83
CA LEU A 20 -8.72 -0.51 11.53
C LEU A 20 -8.73 -1.76 10.66
N LEU A 21 -9.46 -1.71 9.54
CA LEU A 21 -9.46 -2.78 8.53
C LEU A 21 -8.64 -2.30 7.33
N VAL A 22 -7.65 -3.09 6.92
CA VAL A 22 -6.85 -2.82 5.72
C VAL A 22 -7.23 -3.82 4.64
N LEU A 23 -7.75 -3.31 3.52
CA LEU A 23 -8.04 -4.09 2.33
C LEU A 23 -6.94 -3.81 1.31
N ASP A 24 -5.97 -4.72 1.24
CA ASP A 24 -4.79 -4.54 0.39
C ASP A 24 -5.03 -5.03 -1.04
N ASN A 25 -4.55 -4.26 -2.02
CA ASN A 25 -4.52 -4.60 -3.45
C ASN A 25 -5.88 -5.04 -4.02
N VAL A 26 -6.91 -4.19 -3.91
CA VAL A 26 -8.26 -4.54 -4.41
C VAL A 26 -8.52 -4.04 -5.83
N TRP A 27 -9.18 -4.89 -6.65
CA TRP A 27 -9.39 -4.68 -8.10
C TRP A 27 -10.85 -4.76 -8.55
N ASN A 28 -11.76 -5.23 -7.71
CA ASN A 28 -13.17 -5.34 -8.11
C ASN A 28 -13.77 -3.95 -8.33
N GLU A 29 -14.30 -3.69 -9.52
CA GLU A 29 -14.88 -2.39 -9.88
C GLU A 29 -16.41 -2.38 -9.86
N ASP A 30 -17.03 -3.47 -9.41
CA ASP A 30 -18.47 -3.58 -9.23
C ASP A 30 -18.92 -2.78 -8.01
N ASN A 31 -19.73 -1.73 -8.25
CA ASN A 31 -20.23 -0.86 -7.20
C ASN A 31 -21.15 -1.59 -6.21
N ASP A 32 -21.98 -2.51 -6.69
CA ASP A 32 -23.00 -3.17 -5.87
C ASP A 32 -22.34 -4.09 -4.84
N GLU A 33 -21.27 -4.79 -5.23
CA GLU A 33 -20.46 -5.60 -4.32
C GLU A 33 -19.82 -4.75 -3.21
N TRP A 34 -19.38 -3.53 -3.53
CA TRP A 34 -18.85 -2.62 -2.53
C TRP A 34 -19.90 -2.05 -1.60
N VAL A 35 -21.10 -1.74 -2.10
CA VAL A 35 -22.24 -1.32 -1.28
C VAL A 35 -22.62 -2.44 -0.31
N LYS A 36 -22.67 -3.70 -0.76
CA LYS A 36 -22.91 -4.87 0.10
C LYS A 36 -21.87 -4.97 1.21
N LEU A 37 -20.58 -4.82 0.90
CA LEU A 37 -19.51 -4.84 1.89
C LEU A 37 -19.61 -3.68 2.88
N LYS A 38 -19.86 -2.45 2.40
CA LYS A 38 -20.06 -1.28 3.27
C LYS A 38 -21.20 -1.52 4.25
N ASN A 39 -22.34 -2.02 3.78
CA ASN A 39 -23.50 -2.36 4.60
C ASN A 39 -23.24 -3.48 5.61
N LEU A 40 -22.29 -4.38 5.35
CA LEU A 40 -21.86 -5.37 6.32
C LEU A 40 -21.10 -4.73 7.49
N LEU A 41 -20.34 -3.66 7.20
CA LEU A 41 -19.42 -2.98 8.12
C LEU A 41 -20.03 -1.74 8.81
N THR A 42 -21.34 -1.49 8.68
CA THR A 42 -22.00 -0.36 9.36
C THR A 42 -22.24 -0.57 10.85
N CYS A 43 -22.22 -1.82 11.34
CA CYS A 43 -22.44 -2.18 12.75
C CYS A 43 -21.30 -1.80 13.71
N CYS A 44 -20.25 -1.17 13.19
CA CYS A 44 -18.98 -0.97 13.89
C CYS A 44 -19.02 0.28 14.79
N ALA A 45 -18.17 0.32 15.82
CA ALA A 45 -18.11 1.49 16.70
C ALA A 45 -17.64 2.75 15.97
N ARG A 46 -18.10 3.91 16.45
CA ARG A 46 -17.64 5.22 15.95
C ARG A 46 -16.13 5.34 16.05
N GLY A 47 -15.51 5.81 14.97
CA GLY A 47 -14.07 5.99 14.88
C GLY A 47 -13.32 4.78 14.32
N SER A 48 -14.02 3.69 13.98
CA SER A 48 -13.47 2.65 13.10
C SER A 48 -13.10 3.22 11.74
N LYS A 49 -12.03 2.68 11.13
CA LYS A 49 -11.56 3.10 9.81
C LYS A 49 -11.30 1.91 8.90
N ILE A 50 -11.51 2.13 7.61
CA ILE A 50 -11.15 1.18 6.56
C ILE A 50 -10.14 1.90 5.67
N LEU A 51 -8.99 1.26 5.46
CA LEU A 51 -7.97 1.70 4.51
C LEU A 51 -7.98 0.72 3.34
N VAL A 52 -8.13 1.24 2.13
CA VAL A 52 -8.07 0.45 0.89
C VAL A 52 -6.85 0.86 0.11
N THR A 53 -6.04 -0.09 -0.34
CA THR A 53 -4.99 0.15 -1.33
C THR A 53 -5.43 -0.48 -2.66
N THR A 54 -5.22 0.24 -3.75
CA THR A 54 -5.62 -0.20 -5.09
C THR A 54 -4.76 0.50 -6.13
N ARG A 55 -4.69 -0.10 -7.33
CA ARG A 55 -4.12 0.51 -8.54
C ARG A 55 -5.20 1.13 -9.44
N SER A 56 -6.48 0.95 -9.13
CA SER A 56 -7.60 1.47 -9.91
C SER A 56 -8.19 2.73 -9.26
N GLU A 57 -8.13 3.84 -9.99
CA GLU A 57 -8.82 5.09 -9.62
C GLU A 57 -10.33 4.90 -9.47
N LYS A 58 -10.92 3.99 -10.25
CA LYS A 58 -12.34 3.69 -10.18
C LYS A 58 -12.69 3.00 -8.87
N VAL A 59 -11.89 2.03 -8.43
CA VAL A 59 -12.06 1.42 -7.10
C VAL A 59 -11.90 2.48 -6.00
N ALA A 60 -10.90 3.35 -6.11
CA ALA A 60 -10.69 4.44 -5.15
C ALA A 60 -11.89 5.40 -5.08
N SER A 61 -12.50 5.71 -6.23
CA SER A 61 -13.72 6.55 -6.32
C SER A 61 -14.94 5.86 -5.70
N ILE A 62 -15.14 4.57 -5.97
CA ILE A 62 -16.28 3.79 -5.42
C ILE A 62 -16.17 3.68 -3.89
N MET A 63 -14.97 3.38 -3.38
CA MET A 63 -14.75 3.12 -1.95
C MET A 63 -14.51 4.38 -1.12
N GLY A 64 -14.00 5.43 -1.76
CA GLY A 64 -13.60 6.67 -1.11
C GLY A 64 -14.77 7.36 -0.42
N THR A 65 -14.61 7.59 0.89
CA THR A 65 -15.42 8.54 1.65
C THR A 65 -14.71 9.89 1.83
N VAL A 66 -13.45 9.95 1.41
CA VAL A 66 -12.55 11.11 1.38
C VAL A 66 -11.77 11.09 0.07
N LYS A 67 -11.09 12.19 -0.25
CA LYS A 67 -10.19 12.26 -1.42
C LYS A 67 -9.13 11.16 -1.33
N ALA A 68 -8.99 10.40 -2.43
CA ALA A 68 -7.97 9.36 -2.54
C ALA A 68 -6.56 9.95 -2.37
N TYR A 69 -5.68 9.20 -1.70
CA TYR A 69 -4.28 9.57 -1.56
C TYR A 69 -3.47 8.90 -2.67
N HIS A 70 -3.05 9.68 -3.66
CA HIS A 70 -2.16 9.22 -4.73
C HIS A 70 -0.73 9.13 -4.23
N LEU A 71 -0.24 7.89 -4.04
CA LEU A 71 1.16 7.65 -3.70
C LEU A 71 2.07 8.17 -4.82
N LYS A 72 2.97 9.09 -4.46
CA LYS A 72 3.97 9.63 -5.36
C LYS A 72 5.19 8.70 -5.42
N VAL A 73 5.97 8.83 -6.49
CA VAL A 73 7.32 8.25 -6.57
C VAL A 73 8.24 8.87 -5.52
N LEU A 74 9.34 8.19 -5.20
CA LEU A 74 10.38 8.72 -4.34
C LEU A 74 11.13 9.86 -5.02
N GLN A 75 11.60 10.80 -4.22
CA GLN A 75 12.63 11.73 -4.65
C GLN A 75 13.94 10.98 -4.94
N GLU A 76 14.79 11.56 -5.77
CA GLU A 76 16.03 10.91 -6.20
C GLU A 76 16.94 10.55 -5.02
N ASP A 77 17.08 11.44 -4.04
CA ASP A 77 17.87 11.19 -2.82
C ASP A 77 17.30 10.06 -1.96
N ASP A 78 15.97 9.97 -1.84
CA ASP A 78 15.31 8.87 -1.12
C ASP A 78 15.46 7.55 -1.87
N CYS A 79 15.36 7.59 -3.19
CA CYS A 79 15.56 6.45 -4.07
C CYS A 79 17.00 5.93 -3.99
N TRP A 80 17.99 6.84 -3.98
CA TRP A 80 19.40 6.53 -3.75
C TRP A 80 19.62 5.95 -2.35
N SER A 81 18.97 6.52 -1.33
CA SER A 81 19.07 6.02 0.05
C SER A 81 18.53 4.59 0.18
N LEU A 82 17.43 4.28 -0.50
CA LEU A 82 16.89 2.92 -0.58
C LEU A 82 17.84 1.97 -1.33
N PHE A 83 18.28 2.36 -2.53
CA PHE A 83 19.21 1.56 -3.34
C PHE A 83 20.48 1.23 -2.57
N LYS A 84 21.09 2.24 -1.94
CA LYS A 84 22.34 2.09 -1.17
C LYS A 84 22.18 1.07 -0.04
N LYS A 85 21.05 1.12 0.68
CA LYS A 85 20.73 0.14 1.74
C LYS A 85 20.57 -1.29 1.24
N CYS A 86 20.17 -1.48 -0.01
CA CYS A 86 20.05 -2.80 -0.63
C CYS A 86 21.39 -3.30 -1.21
N ALA A 87 22.16 -2.41 -1.83
CA ALA A 87 23.37 -2.75 -2.56
C ALA A 87 24.63 -2.91 -1.71
N PHE A 88 24.69 -2.26 -0.55
CA PHE A 88 25.88 -2.25 0.29
C PHE A 88 25.55 -2.79 1.68
N LYS A 89 26.52 -3.50 2.29
CA LYS A 89 26.48 -3.74 3.73
C LYS A 89 26.65 -2.40 4.45
N GLU A 90 25.97 -2.26 5.58
CA GLU A 90 25.99 -1.03 6.38
C GLU A 90 27.43 -0.62 6.72
N GLY A 91 27.83 0.58 6.30
CA GLY A 91 29.16 1.15 6.54
C GLY A 91 30.23 0.72 5.54
N GLU A 92 29.92 -0.12 4.55
CA GLU A 92 30.88 -0.55 3.52
C GLU A 92 30.84 0.29 2.24
N GLU A 93 29.86 1.17 2.07
CA GLU A 93 29.68 1.94 0.84
C GLU A 93 30.92 2.80 0.51
N ASN A 94 31.55 3.39 1.53
CA ASN A 94 32.70 4.27 1.36
C ASN A 94 33.98 3.51 0.96
N LYS A 95 33.99 2.18 1.10
CA LYS A 95 35.08 1.32 0.60
C LYS A 95 35.06 1.22 -0.93
N HIS A 96 33.94 1.57 -1.57
CA HIS A 96 33.71 1.37 -2.99
C HIS A 96 33.24 2.65 -3.71
N PRO A 97 34.05 3.73 -3.76
CA PRO A 97 33.64 5.03 -4.32
C PRO A 97 33.18 4.95 -5.80
N LYS A 98 33.83 4.11 -6.62
CA LYS A 98 33.41 3.88 -8.02
C LYS A 98 32.03 3.23 -8.13
N LEU A 99 31.68 2.33 -7.20
CA LEU A 99 30.36 1.70 -7.18
C LEU A 99 29.27 2.66 -6.70
N ILE A 100 29.62 3.65 -5.87
CA ILE A 100 28.70 4.72 -5.50
C ILE A 100 28.30 5.54 -6.74
N GLU A 101 29.25 5.91 -7.58
CA GLU A 101 28.98 6.68 -8.81
C GLU A 101 28.09 5.88 -9.77
N ILE A 102 28.43 4.62 -10.03
CA ILE A 102 27.62 3.71 -10.86
C ILE A 102 26.22 3.52 -10.28
N GLY A 103 26.11 3.32 -8.96
CA GLY A 103 24.82 3.15 -8.29
C GLY A 103 23.91 4.36 -8.44
N LYS A 104 24.45 5.59 -8.38
CA LYS A 104 23.69 6.81 -8.63
C LYS A 104 23.19 6.89 -10.07
N GLU A 105 24.01 6.52 -11.06
CA GLU A 105 23.58 6.45 -12.45
C GLU A 105 22.46 5.42 -12.67
N ILE A 106 22.52 4.27 -11.98
CA ILE A 106 21.45 3.26 -11.99
C ILE A 106 20.16 3.84 -11.39
N VAL A 107 20.26 4.52 -10.24
CA VAL A 107 19.10 5.14 -9.59
C VAL A 107 18.45 6.21 -10.44
N GLY A 108 19.24 6.98 -11.21
CA GLY A 108 18.72 7.91 -12.21
C GLY A 108 17.81 7.25 -13.25
N LYS A 109 17.97 5.93 -13.50
CA LYS A 109 17.11 5.14 -14.40
C LYS A 109 15.92 4.47 -13.70
N CYS A 110 15.84 4.52 -12.37
CA CYS A 110 14.74 3.92 -11.59
C CYS A 110 13.47 4.80 -11.57
N CYS A 111 13.55 6.05 -12.04
CA CYS A 111 12.42 7.01 -12.07
C CYS A 111 11.69 7.15 -10.72
N GLY A 112 12.43 7.05 -9.60
CA GLY A 112 11.86 7.13 -8.25
C GLY A 112 10.97 5.95 -7.83
N VAL A 113 10.88 4.88 -8.63
CA VAL A 113 10.08 3.70 -8.30
C VAL A 113 10.79 2.88 -7.22
N PRO A 114 10.25 2.76 -5.99
CA PRO A 114 10.94 2.06 -4.89
C PRO A 114 11.28 0.61 -5.22
N LEU A 115 10.36 -0.09 -5.92
CA LEU A 115 10.56 -1.48 -6.28
C LEU A 115 11.74 -1.65 -7.25
N ALA A 116 11.89 -0.76 -8.23
CA ALA A 116 13.00 -0.81 -9.17
C ALA A 116 14.35 -0.59 -8.47
N ALA A 117 14.43 0.42 -7.58
CA ALA A 117 15.62 0.70 -6.81
C ALA A 117 16.01 -0.46 -5.88
N LYS A 118 15.03 -1.09 -5.23
CA LYS A 118 15.25 -2.29 -4.40
C LYS A 118 15.79 -3.44 -5.24
N THR A 119 15.11 -3.79 -6.33
CA THR A 119 15.48 -4.93 -7.19
C THR A 119 16.86 -4.77 -7.84
N LEU A 120 17.23 -3.56 -8.26
CA LEU A 120 18.54 -3.30 -8.86
C LEU A 120 19.64 -3.16 -7.81
N GLY A 121 19.28 -2.82 -6.57
CA GLY A 121 20.21 -2.75 -5.44
C GLY A 121 20.56 -4.13 -4.88
N GLY A 122 19.62 -5.07 -4.83
CA GLY A 122 19.85 -6.42 -4.30
C GLY A 122 18.57 -7.12 -3.84
#